data_AF-A0A4Z0V9D5-F1
#
_entry.id   AF-A0A4Z0V9D5-F1
#
_cell.length_a   1.000
_cell.length_b   1.000
_cell.length_c   1.000
_cell.angle_alpha   90.00
_cell.angle_beta   90.00
_cell.angle_gamma   90.00
#
_symmetry.space_group_name_H-M   'P 1'
#
loop_
_entity.id
_entity.type
_entity.pdbx_description
1 polymer ?
#
loop_
_entity_poly.entity_id
_entity_poly.type
_entity_poly.pdbx_seq_one_letter_code
_entity_poly.pdbx_strand_id
1 'polypeptide(L)' 'MVHIGQLIHQELLRQERTPAWLARKINCQRPNIYYIFSQPSINTELLERISRALGVDFFMVLSECIKKEM' A
#
# COMPACT_ATOMS: atom_id res chain seq x y z
N MET A 1 15.37 -4.82 1.05
CA MET A 1 14.49 -3.97 0.23
C MET A 1 13.06 -4.12 0.70
N VAL A 2 12.38 -3.01 0.96
CA VAL A 2 10.98 -3.00 1.42
C VAL A 2 10.05 -3.50 0.32
N HIS A 3 9.10 -4.36 0.68
CA HIS A 3 8.04 -4.81 -0.22
C HIS A 3 6.76 -4.03 0.05
N ILE A 4 6.47 -3.00 -0.77
CA ILE A 4 5.38 -2.06 -0.48
C ILE A 4 4.00 -2.72 -0.47
N GLY A 5 3.76 -3.70 -1.35
CA GLY A 5 2.50 -4.45 -1.40
C GLY A 5 2.19 -5.19 -0.09
N GLN A 6 3.21 -5.77 0.55
CA GLN A 6 3.05 -6.47 1.82
C GLN A 6 2.79 -5.51 2.97
N LEU A 7 3.45 -4.34 3.00
CA LEU A 7 3.18 -3.31 4.00
C LEU A 7 1.75 -2.78 3.90
N ILE A 8 1.26 -2.54 2.68
CA ILE A 8 -0.13 -2.13 2.45
C ILE A 8 -1.09 -3.20 2.95
N HIS A 9 -0.80 -4.48 2.71
CA HIS A 9 -1.62 -5.59 3.20
C HIS A 9 -1.63 -5.64 4.73
N GLN A 10 -0.46 -5.53 5.37
CA GLN A 10 -0.34 -5.52 6.83
C GLN A 10 -1.10 -4.36 7.46
N GLU A 11 -1.00 -3.16 6.89
CA GLU A 11 -1.73 -2.00 7.38
C GLU A 11 -3.24 -2.13 7.20
N LEU A 12 -3.69 -2.70 6.07
CA LEU A 12 -5.10 -2.99 5.85
C LEU A 12 -5.66 -3.96 6.91
N LEU A 13 -4.90 -5.02 7.25
CA LEU A 13 -5.24 -5.97 8.30
C LEU A 13 -5.22 -5.33 9.68
N ARG A 14 -4.23 -4.47 9.98
CA ARG A 14 -4.11 -3.72 11.24
C ARG A 14 -5.33 -2.81 11.49
N GLN A 15 -5.93 -2.30 10.41
CA GLN A 15 -7.14 -1.47 10.45
C GLN A 15 -8.44 -2.29 10.39
N GLU A 16 -8.36 -3.63 10.42
CA GLU A 16 -9.51 -4.54 10.32
C GLU A 16 -10.37 -4.32 9.06
N ARG A 17 -9.71 -3.90 7.96
CA ARG A 17 -10.37 -3.60 6.68
C ARG A 17 -10.21 -4.77 5.70
N THR A 18 -11.16 -4.89 4.77
CA THR A 18 -11.16 -5.97 3.77
C THR A 18 -10.54 -5.52 2.44
N PRO A 19 -10.00 -6.46 1.62
CA PRO A 19 -9.57 -6.12 0.26
C PRO A 19 -10.67 -5.48 -0.59
N ALA A 20 -11.94 -5.90 -0.41
CA ALA A 20 -13.08 -5.29 -1.07
C ALA A 20 -13.32 -3.84 -0.63
N TRP A 21 -13.05 -3.51 0.64
CA TRP A 21 -13.11 -2.14 1.13
C TRP A 21 -12.07 -1.26 0.44
N LEU A 22 -10.82 -1.74 0.32
CA LEU A 22 -9.75 -0.99 -0.33
C LEU A 22 -10.02 -0.79 -1.82
N ALA A 23 -10.47 -1.85 -2.50
CA ALA A 23 -10.86 -1.81 -3.92
C ALA A 23 -11.86 -0.68 -4.20
N ARG A 24 -12.90 -0.55 -3.36
CA ARG A 24 -13.88 0.55 -3.49
C ARG A 24 -13.25 1.93 -3.24
N LYS A 25 -12.35 2.06 -2.26
CA LYS A 25 -11.72 3.34 -1.92
C LYS A 25 -10.76 3.84 -3.00
N ILE A 26 -10.07 2.93 -3.69
CA ILE A 26 -9.16 3.27 -4.79
C ILE A 26 -9.78 2.97 -6.16
N ASN A 27 -11.10 2.92 -6.26
CA ASN A 27 -11.85 2.72 -7.51
C ASN A 27 -11.25 1.64 -8.45
N CYS A 28 -11.05 0.43 -7.92
CA CYS A 28 -10.51 -0.70 -8.68
C CYS A 28 -11.25 -2.01 -8.36
N GLN A 29 -10.96 -3.06 -9.13
CA GLN A 29 -11.57 -4.37 -8.92
C GLN A 29 -10.85 -5.14 -7.81
N ARG A 30 -11.60 -5.94 -7.04
CA ARG A 30 -11.05 -6.72 -5.90
C ARG A 30 -9.83 -7.59 -6.28
N PRO A 31 -9.77 -8.28 -7.44
CA PRO A 31 -8.57 -9.02 -7.84
C PRO A 31 -7.30 -8.16 -7.92
N ASN A 32 -7.44 -6.90 -8.34
CA ASN A 32 -6.30 -5.98 -8.44
C ASN A 32 -5.67 -5.69 -7.08
N ILE A 33 -6.43 -5.78 -5.98
CA ILE A 33 -5.90 -5.62 -4.63
C ILE A 33 -4.94 -6.75 -4.27
N TYR A 34 -5.28 -7.99 -4.61
CA TYR A 34 -4.39 -9.12 -4.38
C TYR A 34 -3.12 -9.03 -5.25
N TYR A 35 -3.25 -8.53 -6.48
CA TYR A 35 -2.10 -8.22 -7.32
C TYR A 35 -1.21 -7.13 -6.70
N ILE A 36 -1.79 -6.06 -6.15
CA ILE A 36 -1.03 -5.01 -5.44
C ILE A 36 -0.24 -5.59 -4.27
N PHE A 37 -0.82 -6.52 -3.51
CA PHE A 37 -0.13 -7.14 -2.38
C PHE A 37 1.09 -7.96 -2.79
N SER A 38 1.12 -8.51 -4.01
CA SER A 38 2.28 -9.23 -4.54
C SER A 38 3.32 -8.33 -5.21
N GLN A 39 3.05 -7.03 -5.37
CA GLN A 39 4.00 -6.13 -6.01
C GLN A 39 5.04 -5.57 -5.01
N PRO A 40 6.35 -5.76 -5.25
CA PRO A 40 7.39 -5.20 -4.40
C PRO A 40 7.42 -3.67 -4.44
N SER A 41 7.01 -3.10 -5.57
CA SER A 41 6.88 -1.66 -5.83
C SER A 41 5.61 -1.38 -6.62
N ILE A 42 5.03 -0.20 -6.44
CA ILE A 42 3.92 0.30 -7.24
C ILE A 42 4.22 1.73 -7.70
N ASN A 43 3.51 2.22 -8.72
CA ASN A 43 3.67 3.61 -9.14
C ASN A 43 3.21 4.59 -8.05
N THR A 44 3.69 5.83 -8.14
CA THR A 44 3.48 6.86 -7.12
C THR A 44 2.02 7.29 -7.00
N GLU A 45 1.27 7.35 -8.11
CA GLU A 45 -0.16 7.68 -8.09
C GLU A 45 -0.98 6.64 -7.31
N LEU A 46 -0.73 5.35 -7.54
CA LEU A 46 -1.39 4.27 -6.83
C LEU A 46 -1.01 4.27 -5.35
N LEU A 47 0.27 4.51 -5.03
CA LEU A 47 0.75 4.63 -3.66
C LEU A 47 0.09 5.80 -2.93
N GLU A 48 -0.05 6.95 -3.58
CA GLU A 48 -0.75 8.12 -3.04
C GLU A 48 -2.22 7.81 -2.72
N ARG A 49 -2.95 7.20 -3.66
CA ARG A 49 -4.37 6.86 -3.47
C ARG A 49 -4.57 5.88 -2.33
N ILE A 50 -3.71 4.88 -2.21
CA ILE A 50 -3.72 3.91 -1.11
C ILE A 50 -3.34 4.59 0.21
N SER A 51 -2.33 5.46 0.21
CA SER A 51 -1.90 6.23 1.38
C SER A 51 -3.05 7.06 1.93
N ARG A 52 -3.77 7.78 1.05
CA ARG A 52 -4.96 8.55 1.42
C ARG A 52 -6.11 7.67 1.91
N ALA A 53 -6.36 6.53 1.28
CA ALA A 53 -7.41 5.61 1.70
C ALA A 53 -7.14 5.03 3.10
N LEU A 54 -5.91 4.62 3.36
CA LEU A 54 -5.51 4.05 4.65
C LEU A 54 -5.14 5.10 5.70
N GLY A 55 -4.94 6.36 5.32
CA GLY A 55 -4.51 7.42 6.25
C GLY A 55 -3.09 7.20 6.76
N VAL A 56 -2.23 6.61 5.93
CA VAL A 56 -0.83 6.29 6.27
C VAL A 56 0.07 6.83 5.18
N ASP A 57 1.14 7.54 5.56
CA ASP A 57 2.16 8.01 4.62
C ASP A 57 3.17 6.89 4.31
N PHE A 58 2.88 6.12 3.26
CA PHE A 58 3.80 5.07 2.81
C PHE A 58 5.06 5.63 2.13
N PHE A 59 5.07 6.89 1.69
CA PHE A 59 6.27 7.52 1.13
C PHE A 59 7.31 7.77 2.23
N MET A 60 6.87 8.14 3.44
CA MET A 60 7.75 8.28 4.60
C MET A 60 8.47 6.97 4.90
N VAL A 61 7.77 5.83 4.84
CA VAL A 61 8.38 4.50 5.05
C VAL A 61 9.50 4.24 4.04
N LEU A 62 9.26 4.53 2.75
CA LEU A 62 10.27 4.39 1.71
C LEU A 62 11.46 5.34 1.93
N SER A 63 11.20 6.59 2.33
CA SER A 63 12.24 7.58 2.63
C SER A 63 13.13 7.14 3.78
N GLU A 64 12.56 6.63 4.87
CA GLU A 64 13.32 6.12 6.01
C GLU A 64 14.16 4.89 5.65
N CYS A 65 13.69 4.05 4.74
CA CYS A 65 14.50 2.93 4.25
C CYS A 65 15.69 3.38 3.42
N ILE A 66 15.53 4.39 2.56
CA ILE A 66 16.64 4.98 1.81
C ILE A 66 17.68 5.56 2.78
N LYS A 67 17.24 6.32 3.80
CA LYS A 67 18.15 6.91 4.80
C LYS A 67 18.96 5.88 5.59
N LYS A 68 18.40 4.68 5.82
CA LYS A 68 19.10 3.58 6.52
C LYS A 68 20.13 2.86 5.65
N GLU A 69 19.98 2.93 4.34
CA GLU A 69 20.90 2.32 3.37
C GLU A 69 22.03 3.29 2.95
N MET A 70 21.96 4.56 3.37
CA MET A 70 23.01 5.57 3.23
C MET A 70 23.93 5.57 4.45
#